data_AF-A0A2V8FPR5-F1
#
_entry.id   AF-A0A2V8FPR5-F1
#
_cell.length_a   1.000
_cell.length_b   1.000
_cell.length_c   1.000
_cell.angle_alpha   90.00
_cell.angle_beta   90.00
_cell.angle_gamma   90.00
#
_symmetry.space_group_name_H-M   'P 1'
#
loop_
_entity.id
_entity.type
_entity.pdbx_description
1 polymer ?
#
loop_
_entity_poly.entity_id
_entity_poly.type
_entity_poly.pdbx_seq_one_letter_code
_entity_poly.pdbx_strand_id
1 'polypeptide(L)'
;MSCNNCHLNAGQREKSLPLVDVTGMFPEYNRRSGRLFSLGDRIVDCFLRSENATGASESPEELPTHTSREVLAVSAYLTWLSRGSEVGRNPWWRGQNTIASANLIPMDKLDRAKGEALFMERCTSCHGADGQGVAVGDKKPGPLWGDDSWNDGAGAARVYTLAGIIRYAMPYLDPGALTDEEAQHVAAFINSKPRPAYPFKERDYRTEKIPVDSVYYVRR
;
A
#
# COMPACT_ATOMS: atom_id res chain seq x y z
N MET A 1 -9.18 6.72 -4.61
CA MET A 1 -8.49 6.28 -3.37
C MET A 1 -8.29 7.48 -2.43
N SER A 2 -7.73 7.25 -1.23
CA SER A 2 -7.19 8.27 -0.34
C SER A 2 -6.13 7.67 0.60
N CYS A 3 -5.23 8.51 1.13
CA CYS A 3 -4.19 8.09 2.06
C CYS A 3 -4.76 7.30 3.25
N ASN A 4 -5.92 7.73 3.76
CA ASN A 4 -6.60 7.16 4.93
C ASN A 4 -7.19 5.77 4.66
N ASN A 5 -7.28 5.32 3.41
CA ASN A 5 -7.71 3.95 3.11
C ASN A 5 -6.62 2.91 3.42
N CYS A 6 -5.35 3.33 3.53
CA CYS A 6 -4.23 2.45 3.90
C CYS A 6 -3.58 2.86 5.22
N HIS A 7 -3.42 4.17 5.45
CA HIS A 7 -2.83 4.76 6.66
C HIS A 7 -3.94 5.13 7.65
N LEU A 8 -4.44 4.13 8.37
CA LEU A 8 -5.65 4.28 9.19
C LEU A 8 -5.46 5.30 10.34
N ASN A 9 -6.54 5.98 10.71
CA ASN A 9 -6.55 7.05 11.71
C ASN A 9 -5.53 8.17 11.38
N ALA A 10 -5.52 8.62 10.11
CA ALA A 10 -4.55 9.58 9.60
C ALA A 10 -3.09 9.17 9.86
N GLY A 11 -2.79 7.87 9.75
CA GLY A 11 -1.46 7.32 10.01
C GLY A 11 -1.10 7.13 11.49
N GLN A 12 -2.07 7.19 12.41
CA GLN A 12 -1.80 7.01 13.85
C GLN A 12 -2.20 5.64 14.38
N ARG A 13 -2.91 4.81 13.61
CA ARG A 13 -3.34 3.49 14.06
C ARG A 13 -2.18 2.50 13.99
N GLU A 14 -1.87 1.87 15.11
CA GLU A 14 -0.84 0.84 15.22
C GLU A 14 -1.07 -0.31 14.22
N LYS A 15 0.03 -0.87 13.71
CA LYS A 15 0.07 -1.96 12.71
C LYS A 15 -0.72 -1.72 11.41
N SER A 16 -1.27 -0.52 11.21
CA SER A 16 -2.07 -0.13 10.04
C SER A 16 -1.34 0.91 9.19
N LEU A 17 -0.08 0.59 8.85
CA LEU A 17 0.88 1.50 8.22
C LEU A 17 0.98 2.86 8.95
N PRO A 18 1.44 2.88 10.22
CA PRO A 18 1.62 4.14 10.93
C PRO A 18 2.57 5.10 10.19
N LEU A 19 2.37 6.39 10.42
CA LEU A 19 3.17 7.49 9.88
C LEU A 19 3.79 8.35 11.00
N VAL A 20 3.51 8.03 12.26
CA VAL A 20 4.15 8.64 13.43
C VAL A 20 5.65 8.38 13.39
N ASP A 21 6.45 9.43 13.58
CA ASP A 21 7.93 9.42 13.49
C ASP A 21 8.52 9.13 12.12
N VAL A 22 7.70 9.03 11.06
CA VAL A 22 8.18 8.64 9.73
C VAL A 22 9.15 9.64 9.13
N THR A 23 9.10 10.93 9.51
CA THR A 23 10.02 11.93 8.96
C THR A 23 11.45 11.73 9.42
N GLY A 24 11.66 11.14 10.61
CA GLY A 24 12.99 10.77 11.09
C GLY A 24 13.70 9.74 10.20
N MET A 25 12.95 9.03 9.34
CA MET A 25 13.52 8.06 8.42
C MET A 25 14.17 8.64 7.18
N PHE A 26 13.83 9.88 6.81
CA PHE A 26 14.27 10.45 5.54
C PHE A 26 15.51 11.34 5.72
N PRO A 27 16.48 11.29 4.78
CA PRO A 27 16.46 10.48 3.56
C PRO A 27 16.75 8.98 3.79
N GLU A 28 16.15 8.10 2.98
CA GLU A 28 16.40 6.64 3.02
C GLU A 28 16.66 6.06 1.62
N TYR A 29 17.42 4.97 1.54
CA TYR A 29 17.62 4.26 0.27
C TYR A 29 16.35 3.51 -0.14
N ASN A 30 15.83 3.83 -1.31
CA ASN A 30 14.66 3.17 -1.87
C ASN A 30 15.10 2.13 -2.92
N ARG A 31 14.89 0.85 -2.60
CA ARG A 31 15.27 -0.26 -3.49
C ARG A 31 14.55 -0.22 -4.85
N ARG A 32 13.29 0.22 -4.88
CA ARG A 32 12.53 0.29 -6.13
C ARG A 32 13.14 1.31 -7.09
N SER A 33 13.54 2.48 -6.62
CA SER A 33 14.13 3.52 -7.48
C SER A 33 15.64 3.39 -7.66
N GLY A 34 16.31 2.62 -6.80
CA GLY A 34 17.77 2.45 -6.82
C GLY A 34 18.54 3.67 -6.32
N ARG A 35 17.90 4.59 -5.59
CA ARG A 35 18.51 5.84 -5.09
C ARG A 35 18.00 6.22 -3.70
N LEU A 36 18.65 7.22 -3.08
CA LEU A 36 18.13 7.89 -1.90
C LEU A 36 16.83 8.65 -2.22
N PHE A 37 15.84 8.49 -1.35
CA PHE A 37 14.56 9.19 -1.35
C PHE A 37 14.52 10.21 -0.23
N SER A 38 14.02 11.40 -0.54
CA SER A 38 13.52 12.37 0.44
C SER A 38 12.08 12.02 0.88
N LEU A 39 11.57 12.70 1.91
CA LEU A 39 10.15 12.61 2.28
C LEU A 39 9.24 13.03 1.10
N GLY A 40 9.61 14.10 0.39
CA GLY A 40 8.87 14.57 -0.78
C GLY A 40 8.83 13.53 -1.91
N ASP A 41 9.95 12.87 -2.19
CA ASP A 41 9.99 11.76 -3.15
C ASP A 41 9.01 10.65 -2.77
N ARG A 42 8.96 10.30 -1.47
CA ARG A 42 8.06 9.25 -0.99
C ARG A 42 6.60 9.64 -1.16
N ILE A 43 6.23 10.88 -0.83
CA ILE A 43 4.86 11.38 -0.95
C ILE A 43 4.43 11.42 -2.42
N VAL A 44 5.28 11.94 -3.31
CA VAL A 44 5.01 11.93 -4.76
C VAL A 44 4.82 10.50 -5.27
N ASP A 45 5.68 9.56 -4.89
CA ASP A 45 5.55 8.15 -5.31
C ASP A 45 4.24 7.51 -4.81
N CYS A 46 3.75 7.91 -3.63
CA CYS A 46 2.42 7.50 -3.15
C CYS A 46 1.28 8.08 -3.99
N PHE A 47 1.34 9.37 -4.37
CA PHE A 47 0.34 9.98 -5.27
C PHE A 47 0.30 9.28 -6.63
N LEU A 48 1.48 9.08 -7.24
CA LEU A 48 1.58 8.49 -8.57
C LEU A 48 1.09 7.03 -8.61
N ARG A 49 1.14 6.32 -7.49
CA ARG A 49 0.87 4.87 -7.45
C ARG A 49 -0.40 4.51 -6.68
N SER A 50 -0.46 4.87 -5.40
CA SER A 50 -1.56 4.48 -4.52
C SER A 50 -2.81 5.31 -4.79
N GLU A 51 -2.64 6.60 -5.10
CA GLU A 51 -3.74 7.49 -5.51
C GLU A 51 -3.99 7.50 -7.02
N ASN A 52 -3.21 6.72 -7.79
CA ASN A 52 -3.30 6.62 -9.23
C ASN A 52 -3.33 7.98 -9.96
N ALA A 53 -2.54 8.96 -9.51
CA ALA A 53 -2.51 10.29 -10.16
C ALA A 53 -2.15 10.20 -11.66
N THR A 54 -1.44 9.15 -12.09
CA THR A 54 -1.12 8.88 -13.49
C THR A 54 -2.33 8.52 -14.36
N GLY A 55 -3.43 8.05 -13.77
CA GLY A 55 -4.67 7.75 -14.49
C GLY A 55 -5.67 8.91 -14.52
N ALA A 56 -5.48 9.92 -13.67
CA ALA A 56 -6.37 11.08 -13.57
C ALA A 56 -5.84 12.33 -14.29
N SER A 57 -4.60 12.30 -14.75
CA SER A 57 -3.92 13.43 -15.38
C SER A 57 -3.87 13.26 -16.89
N GLU A 58 -4.22 14.31 -17.63
CA GLU A 58 -4.14 14.32 -19.10
C GLU A 58 -2.74 14.71 -19.59
N SER A 59 -1.93 15.35 -18.73
CA SER A 59 -0.59 15.85 -19.08
C SER A 59 0.44 15.60 -17.96
N PRO A 60 1.66 15.11 -18.26
CA PRO A 60 2.70 14.86 -17.25
C PRO A 60 3.04 16.06 -16.35
N GLU A 61 2.81 17.29 -16.80
CA GLU A 61 3.02 18.54 -16.07
C GLU A 61 2.04 18.74 -14.91
N GLU A 62 0.88 18.07 -14.93
CA GLU A 62 -0.11 18.12 -13.84
C GLU A 62 0.19 17.13 -12.72
N LEU A 63 1.14 16.20 -12.96
CA LEU A 63 1.50 15.22 -11.95
C LEU A 63 2.15 15.91 -10.74
N PRO A 64 1.84 15.47 -9.50
CA PRO A 64 2.42 16.06 -8.31
C PRO A 64 3.95 16.01 -8.31
N THR A 65 4.58 17.13 -7.96
CA THR A 65 6.02 17.26 -7.75
C THR A 65 6.30 17.57 -6.28
N HIS A 66 7.57 17.60 -5.88
CA HIS A 66 7.92 17.90 -4.48
C HIS A 66 7.54 19.33 -4.04
N THR A 67 7.30 20.26 -4.97
CA THR A 67 6.86 21.63 -4.68
C THR A 67 5.35 21.82 -4.84
N SER A 68 4.59 20.80 -5.28
CA SER A 68 3.14 20.88 -5.37
C SER A 68 2.54 21.15 -3.98
N ARG A 69 1.51 22.01 -3.93
CA ARG A 69 0.87 22.47 -2.70
C ARG A 69 0.43 21.30 -1.80
N GLU A 70 -0.17 20.27 -2.39
CA GLU A 70 -0.67 19.08 -1.71
C GLU A 70 0.48 18.26 -1.10
N VAL A 71 1.60 18.14 -1.82
CA VAL A 71 2.80 17.43 -1.33
C VAL A 71 3.44 18.19 -0.17
N LEU A 72 3.51 19.52 -0.24
CA LEU A 72 3.98 20.36 0.86
C LEU A 72 3.06 20.28 2.09
N ALA A 73 1.74 20.27 1.88
CA ALA A 73 0.77 20.16 2.97
C ALA A 73 0.88 18.81 3.69
N VAL A 74 0.99 17.70 2.94
CA VAL A 74 1.22 16.38 3.53
C VAL A 74 2.58 16.32 4.24
N SER A 75 3.63 16.89 3.66
CA SER A 75 4.96 16.96 4.29
C SER A 75 4.91 17.71 5.63
N ALA A 76 4.19 18.83 5.69
CA ALA A 76 4.00 19.60 6.92
C ALA A 76 3.22 18.81 7.97
N TYR A 77 2.16 18.11 7.57
CA TYR A 77 1.39 17.23 8.45
C TYR A 77 2.26 16.11 9.04
N LEU A 78 3.04 15.42 8.21
CA LEU A 78 3.92 14.33 8.67
C LEU A 78 5.03 14.84 9.59
N THR A 79 5.56 16.04 9.31
CA THR A 79 6.54 16.70 10.18
C THR A 79 5.92 17.06 11.53
N TRP A 80 4.68 17.57 11.54
CA TRP A 80 3.93 17.81 12.77
C TRP A 80 3.68 16.52 13.55
N LEU A 81 3.28 15.44 12.86
CA LEU A 81 2.99 14.14 13.46
C LEU A 81 4.24 13.46 14.04
N SER A 82 5.42 13.80 13.51
CA SER A 82 6.72 13.25 13.92
C SER A 82 7.52 14.19 14.83
N ARG A 83 6.84 15.12 15.53
CA ARG A 83 7.49 16.02 16.49
C ARG A 83 8.22 15.22 17.57
N GLY A 84 9.52 15.45 17.70
CA GLY A 84 10.38 14.72 18.64
C GLY A 84 11.06 13.48 18.06
N SER A 85 10.77 13.10 16.81
CA SER A 85 11.49 12.03 16.13
C SER A 85 12.96 12.40 15.89
N GLU A 86 13.84 11.43 16.04
CA GLU A 86 15.27 11.58 15.79
C GLU A 86 15.60 11.17 14.35
N VAL A 87 16.34 12.00 13.62
CA VAL A 87 16.76 11.70 12.25
C VAL A 87 17.69 10.49 12.24
N GLY A 88 17.43 9.54 11.35
CA GLY A 88 18.16 8.27 11.24
C GLY A 88 17.65 7.17 12.16
N ARG A 89 16.73 7.46 13.09
CA ARG A 89 16.18 6.45 13.99
C ARG A 89 15.00 5.73 13.35
N ASN A 90 15.09 4.40 13.27
CA ASN A 90 13.96 3.58 12.86
C ASN A 90 12.83 3.63 13.90
N PRO A 91 11.58 3.98 13.50
CA PRO A 91 10.42 3.86 14.37
C PRO A 91 10.21 2.40 14.81
N TRP A 92 9.84 2.20 16.07
CA TRP A 92 9.69 0.88 16.68
C TRP A 92 8.61 0.01 16.01
N TRP A 93 7.62 0.64 15.37
CA TRP A 93 6.52 -0.03 14.68
C TRP A 93 6.89 -0.50 13.27
N ARG A 94 8.04 -0.08 12.72
CA ARG A 94 8.44 -0.41 11.35
C ARG A 94 8.62 -1.93 11.21
N GLY A 95 7.93 -2.53 10.23
CA GLY A 95 7.93 -3.98 9.99
C GLY A 95 6.95 -4.78 10.84
N GLN A 96 6.31 -4.18 11.85
CA GLN A 96 5.34 -4.85 12.73
C GLN A 96 4.00 -5.20 12.04
N ASN A 97 3.82 -4.75 10.80
CA ASN A 97 2.67 -5.06 9.95
C ASN A 97 3.04 -5.98 8.77
N THR A 98 4.06 -6.82 8.96
CA THR A 98 4.50 -7.80 7.95
C THR A 98 4.40 -9.22 8.51
N ILE A 99 3.98 -10.17 7.66
CA ILE A 99 4.01 -11.59 8.00
C ILE A 99 5.48 -12.01 8.01
N ALA A 100 5.88 -12.77 9.05
CA ALA A 100 7.25 -13.22 9.20
C ALA A 100 7.69 -14.05 7.97
N SER A 101 8.92 -13.86 7.50
CA SER A 101 9.41 -14.53 6.29
C SER A 101 9.30 -16.07 6.35
N ALA A 102 9.38 -16.66 7.54
CA ALA A 102 9.22 -18.09 7.76
C ALA A 102 7.79 -18.61 7.52
N ASN A 103 6.80 -17.71 7.57
CA ASN A 103 5.38 -18.01 7.39
C ASN A 103 4.87 -17.63 5.98
N LEU A 104 5.76 -17.15 5.10
CA LEU A 104 5.38 -16.80 3.73
C LEU A 104 5.16 -18.07 2.91
N ILE A 105 3.98 -18.15 2.31
CA ILE A 105 3.62 -19.22 1.38
C ILE A 105 4.25 -18.89 0.02
N PRO A 106 4.99 -19.82 -0.62
CA PRO A 106 5.49 -19.61 -1.97
C PRO A 106 4.41 -19.16 -2.95
N MET A 107 4.72 -18.21 -3.83
CA MET A 107 3.76 -17.56 -4.72
C MET A 107 2.95 -18.54 -5.59
N ASP A 108 3.55 -19.65 -6.01
CA ASP A 108 2.96 -20.73 -6.80
C ASP A 108 2.01 -21.64 -5.99
N LYS A 109 2.07 -21.57 -4.66
CA LYS A 109 1.20 -22.31 -3.72
C LYS A 109 0.04 -21.48 -3.18
N LEU A 110 -0.04 -20.19 -3.54
CA LEU A 110 -1.14 -19.33 -3.13
C LEU A 110 -2.42 -19.66 -3.91
N ASP A 111 -3.39 -20.21 -3.21
CA ASP A 111 -4.72 -20.54 -3.74
C ASP A 111 -5.62 -19.30 -3.76
N ARG A 112 -5.98 -18.86 -4.98
CA ARG A 112 -6.89 -17.72 -5.22
C ARG A 112 -8.35 -18.07 -4.98
N ALA A 113 -8.76 -19.32 -5.18
CA ALA A 113 -10.14 -19.75 -4.94
C ALA A 113 -10.42 -19.80 -3.43
N LYS A 114 -9.47 -20.27 -2.63
CA LYS A 114 -9.52 -20.13 -1.17
C LYS A 114 -9.59 -18.67 -0.74
N GLY A 115 -8.77 -17.81 -1.36
CA GLY A 115 -8.80 -16.37 -1.14
C GLY A 115 -10.14 -15.70 -1.48
N GLU A 116 -10.77 -16.13 -2.57
CA GLU A 116 -12.10 -15.67 -3.00
C GLU A 116 -13.17 -16.06 -1.98
N ALA A 117 -13.20 -17.33 -1.55
CA ALA A 117 -14.15 -17.79 -0.54
C ALA A 117 -14.05 -16.99 0.76
N LEU A 118 -12.82 -16.79 1.26
CA LEU A 118 -12.54 -15.98 2.45
C LEU A 118 -12.96 -14.51 2.25
N PHE A 119 -12.70 -13.94 1.07
CA PHE A 119 -13.12 -12.58 0.74
C PHE A 119 -14.64 -12.44 0.78
N MET A 120 -15.36 -13.40 0.16
CA MET A 120 -16.82 -13.43 0.14
C MET A 120 -17.40 -13.51 1.54
N GLU A 121 -16.80 -14.31 2.42
CA GLU A 121 -17.25 -14.50 3.81
C GLU A 121 -16.93 -13.30 4.72
N ARG A 122 -15.74 -12.70 4.59
CA ARG A 122 -15.19 -11.77 5.61
C ARG A 122 -15.03 -10.32 5.17
N CYS A 123 -15.07 -10.02 3.87
CA CYS A 123 -14.69 -8.71 3.36
C CYS A 123 -15.84 -7.97 2.64
N THR A 124 -16.77 -8.70 2.03
CA THR A 124 -17.80 -8.13 1.14
C THR A 124 -18.77 -7.20 1.84
N SER A 125 -19.03 -7.39 3.13
CA SER A 125 -19.91 -6.51 3.93
C SER A 125 -19.45 -5.05 3.93
N CYS A 126 -18.14 -4.80 3.76
CA CYS A 126 -17.56 -3.46 3.68
C CYS A 126 -17.02 -3.13 2.28
N HIS A 127 -16.33 -4.09 1.63
CA HIS A 127 -15.67 -3.84 0.35
C HIS A 127 -16.56 -4.12 -0.87
N GLY A 128 -17.74 -4.73 -0.69
CA GLY A 128 -18.60 -5.16 -1.80
C GLY A 128 -18.10 -6.43 -2.48
N ALA A 129 -18.98 -7.11 -3.22
CA ALA A 129 -18.64 -8.31 -3.99
C ALA A 129 -17.61 -8.03 -5.09
N ASP A 130 -17.68 -6.85 -5.70
CA ASP A 130 -16.76 -6.39 -6.74
C ASP A 130 -15.63 -5.51 -6.21
N GLY A 131 -15.40 -5.52 -4.88
CA GLY A 131 -14.29 -4.80 -4.26
C GLY A 131 -14.37 -3.27 -4.40
N GLN A 132 -15.50 -2.73 -4.84
CA GLN A 132 -15.73 -1.32 -5.16
C GLN A 132 -15.79 -0.38 -3.93
N GLY A 133 -15.86 -0.98 -2.73
CA GLY A 133 -16.14 -0.28 -1.48
C GLY A 133 -17.61 0.10 -1.35
N VAL A 134 -18.23 -0.25 -0.22
CA VAL A 134 -19.61 0.09 0.10
C VAL A 134 -19.60 1.12 1.23
N ALA A 135 -20.40 2.18 1.10
CA ALA A 135 -20.54 3.16 2.16
C ALA A 135 -21.28 2.55 3.36
N VAL A 136 -20.69 2.66 4.55
CA VAL A 136 -21.25 2.25 5.83
C VAL A 136 -21.31 3.50 6.71
N GLY A 137 -22.45 4.18 6.70
CA GLY A 137 -22.59 5.52 7.25
C GLY A 137 -21.65 6.51 6.54
N ASP A 138 -20.91 7.30 7.32
CA ASP A 138 -19.98 8.31 6.79
C ASP A 138 -18.61 7.73 6.38
N LYS A 139 -18.43 6.40 6.45
CA LYS A 139 -17.18 5.73 6.11
C LYS A 139 -17.36 4.88 4.87
N LYS A 140 -16.44 5.01 3.91
CA LYS A 140 -16.33 4.14 2.75
C LYS A 140 -14.89 3.61 2.67
N PRO A 141 -14.66 2.28 2.72
CA PRO A 141 -13.34 1.75 2.45
C PRO A 141 -12.96 2.01 0.98
N GLY A 142 -11.67 2.13 0.71
CA GLY A 142 -11.20 2.30 -0.66
C GLY A 142 -11.53 1.08 -1.52
N PRO A 143 -11.73 1.26 -2.83
CA PRO A 143 -11.83 0.15 -3.76
C PRO A 143 -10.53 -0.68 -3.75
N LEU A 144 -10.66 -2.00 -3.82
CA LEU A 144 -9.54 -2.95 -3.75
C LEU A 144 -8.98 -3.32 -5.13
N TRP A 145 -9.80 -3.16 -6.17
CA TRP A 145 -9.47 -3.35 -7.58
C TRP A 145 -10.43 -2.53 -8.46
N GLY A 146 -10.30 -2.62 -9.78
CA GLY A 146 -11.02 -1.77 -10.73
C GLY A 146 -10.38 -0.39 -10.90
N ASP A 147 -10.97 0.44 -11.76
CA ASP A 147 -10.36 1.68 -12.25
C ASP A 147 -10.13 2.74 -11.15
N ASP A 148 -10.95 2.70 -10.09
CA ASP A 148 -10.88 3.64 -8.96
C ASP A 148 -9.88 3.25 -7.85
N SER A 149 -9.25 2.08 -7.98
CA SER A 149 -8.29 1.51 -7.02
C SER A 149 -6.85 2.02 -7.26
N TRP A 150 -5.94 1.65 -6.36
CA TRP A 150 -4.50 1.81 -6.61
C TRP A 150 -4.05 1.06 -7.88
N ASN A 151 -3.08 1.64 -8.58
CA ASN A 151 -2.51 1.05 -9.79
C ASN A 151 -1.52 -0.08 -9.48
N ASP A 152 -1.16 -0.82 -10.52
CA ASP A 152 -0.28 -1.99 -10.46
C ASP A 152 1.21 -1.67 -10.17
N GLY A 153 1.55 -0.40 -9.96
CA GLY A 153 2.85 0.05 -9.44
C GLY A 153 2.86 0.27 -7.92
N ALA A 154 1.71 0.26 -7.24
CA ALA A 154 1.60 0.55 -5.81
C ALA A 154 2.22 -0.55 -4.93
N GLY A 155 2.52 -0.22 -3.68
CA GLY A 155 3.01 -1.20 -2.71
C GLY A 155 1.99 -2.31 -2.43
N ALA A 156 0.70 -1.95 -2.36
CA ALA A 156 -0.42 -2.87 -2.18
C ALA A 156 -0.64 -3.83 -3.38
N ALA A 157 -0.07 -3.52 -4.55
CA ALA A 157 -0.06 -4.42 -5.70
C ALA A 157 0.94 -5.59 -5.56
N ARG A 158 1.71 -5.64 -4.45
CA ARG A 158 2.55 -6.79 -4.08
C ARG A 158 1.83 -7.68 -3.08
N VAL A 159 1.84 -8.98 -3.31
CA VAL A 159 1.01 -9.94 -2.57
C VAL A 159 1.40 -10.03 -1.08
N TYR A 160 2.69 -10.13 -0.73
CA TYR A 160 3.08 -10.23 0.68
C TYR A 160 2.90 -8.90 1.42
N THR A 161 3.05 -7.77 0.71
CA THR A 161 2.80 -6.44 1.29
C THR A 161 1.33 -6.29 1.64
N LEU A 162 0.42 -6.65 0.73
CA LEU A 162 -1.03 -6.60 0.99
C LEU A 162 -1.45 -7.61 2.07
N ALA A 163 -0.87 -8.82 2.06
CA ALA A 163 -1.15 -9.83 3.08
C ALA A 163 -0.81 -9.34 4.50
N GLY A 164 0.30 -8.62 4.68
CA GLY A 164 0.62 -7.99 5.96
C GLY A 164 -0.44 -6.96 6.38
N ILE A 165 -0.88 -6.09 5.47
CA ILE A 165 -1.94 -5.12 5.77
C ILE A 165 -3.23 -5.84 6.19
N ILE A 166 -3.64 -6.87 5.45
CA ILE A 166 -4.84 -7.66 5.76
C ILE A 166 -4.69 -8.33 7.12
N ARG A 167 -3.56 -9.00 7.36
CA ARG A 167 -3.29 -9.75 8.58
C ARG A 167 -3.36 -8.91 9.84
N TYR A 168 -2.97 -7.64 9.80
CA TYR A 168 -2.82 -6.83 11.02
C TYR A 168 -3.79 -5.65 11.12
N ALA A 169 -4.42 -5.23 10.02
CA ALA A 169 -5.34 -4.09 10.02
C ALA A 169 -6.77 -4.48 9.65
N MET A 170 -7.01 -5.71 9.17
CA MET A 170 -8.31 -6.18 8.72
C MET A 170 -8.77 -7.47 9.44
N PRO A 171 -10.09 -7.69 9.54
CA PRO A 171 -11.17 -6.74 9.28
C PRO A 171 -11.10 -5.51 10.19
N TYR A 172 -11.64 -4.37 9.75
CA TYR A 172 -11.39 -3.06 10.41
C TYR A 172 -11.72 -3.05 11.92
N LEU A 173 -12.78 -3.74 12.34
CA LEU A 173 -13.26 -3.83 13.72
C LEU A 173 -12.64 -4.99 14.52
N ASP A 174 -11.99 -5.94 13.85
CA ASP A 174 -11.37 -7.11 14.47
C ASP A 174 -10.01 -7.40 13.83
N PRO A 175 -9.06 -6.44 13.93
CA PRO A 175 -7.76 -6.55 13.27
C PRO A 175 -7.01 -7.76 13.82
N GLY A 176 -6.59 -8.64 12.92
CA GLY A 176 -5.84 -9.83 13.30
C GLY A 176 -6.64 -11.12 13.40
N ALA A 177 -7.93 -11.07 13.08
CA ALA A 177 -8.81 -12.24 13.03
C ALA A 177 -8.39 -13.29 11.98
N LEU A 178 -7.76 -12.88 10.89
CA LEU A 178 -7.23 -13.80 9.88
C LEU A 178 -5.86 -14.34 10.32
N THR A 179 -5.64 -15.62 10.04
CA THR A 179 -4.31 -16.25 10.13
C THR A 179 -3.37 -15.71 9.05
N ASP A 180 -2.06 -15.95 9.23
CA ASP A 180 -1.04 -15.59 8.23
C ASP A 180 -1.32 -16.24 6.87
N GLU A 181 -1.79 -17.49 6.86
CA GLU A 181 -2.15 -18.22 5.64
C GLU A 181 -3.36 -17.60 4.94
N GLU A 182 -4.46 -17.39 5.66
CA GLU A 182 -5.69 -16.82 5.11
C GLU A 182 -5.45 -15.43 4.51
N ALA A 183 -4.70 -14.57 5.21
CA ALA A 183 -4.38 -13.23 4.73
C ALA A 183 -3.61 -13.25 3.41
N GLN A 184 -2.72 -14.22 3.21
CA GLN A 184 -1.96 -14.39 1.97
C GLN A 184 -2.82 -14.88 0.81
N HIS A 185 -3.74 -15.81 1.05
CA HIS A 185 -4.71 -16.26 0.03
C HIS A 185 -5.63 -15.11 -0.41
N VAL A 186 -6.17 -14.34 0.55
CA VAL A 186 -7.02 -13.18 0.24
C VAL A 186 -6.23 -12.12 -0.53
N ALA A 187 -4.99 -11.83 -0.14
CA ALA A 187 -4.13 -10.90 -0.87
C ALA A 187 -3.85 -11.36 -2.31
N ALA A 188 -3.61 -12.65 -2.52
CA ALA A 188 -3.40 -13.23 -3.85
C ALA A 188 -4.66 -13.13 -4.72
N PHE A 189 -5.85 -13.33 -4.14
CA PHE A 189 -7.12 -13.12 -4.82
C PHE A 189 -7.31 -11.65 -5.23
N ILE A 190 -7.13 -10.70 -4.31
CA ILE A 190 -7.28 -9.26 -4.61
C ILE A 190 -6.30 -8.81 -5.70
N ASN A 191 -5.05 -9.26 -5.64
CA ASN A 191 -4.03 -8.94 -6.65
C ASN A 191 -4.14 -9.80 -7.92
N SER A 192 -5.17 -10.63 -8.07
CA SER A 192 -5.50 -11.30 -9.34
C SER A 192 -6.54 -10.53 -10.16
N LYS A 193 -7.18 -9.53 -9.57
CA LYS A 193 -8.22 -8.71 -10.20
C LYS A 193 -7.60 -7.58 -11.05
N PRO A 194 -8.33 -7.07 -12.07
CA PRO A 194 -7.86 -5.96 -12.92
C PRO A 194 -7.73 -4.66 -12.13
N ARG A 195 -6.77 -3.81 -12.50
CA ARG A 195 -6.52 -2.49 -11.92
C ARG A 195 -5.75 -1.61 -12.92
N PRO A 196 -5.67 -0.28 -12.71
CA PRO A 196 -4.94 0.61 -13.61
C PRO A 196 -3.47 0.26 -13.75
N ALA A 197 -2.92 0.49 -14.94
CA ALA A 197 -1.49 0.30 -15.23
C ALA A 197 -0.67 1.53 -14.81
N TYR A 198 0.46 1.30 -14.15
CA TYR A 198 1.44 2.33 -13.84
C TYR A 198 2.40 2.52 -15.02
N PRO A 199 2.44 3.71 -15.65
CA PRO A 199 3.15 3.90 -16.91
C PRO A 199 4.68 3.98 -16.78
N PHE A 200 5.23 4.09 -15.57
CA PHE A 200 6.67 4.32 -15.34
C PHE A 200 7.43 3.12 -14.75
N LYS A 201 6.92 1.90 -14.94
CA LYS A 201 7.52 0.67 -14.39
C LYS A 201 8.92 0.38 -14.90
N GLU A 202 9.28 0.86 -16.09
CA GLU A 202 10.63 0.74 -16.67
C GLU A 202 11.72 1.41 -15.82
N ARG A 203 11.32 2.33 -14.94
CA ARG A 203 12.21 3.06 -14.03
C ARG A 203 12.45 2.32 -12.72
N ASP A 204 11.62 1.33 -12.41
CA ASP A 204 11.66 0.55 -11.17
C ASP A 204 12.65 -0.61 -11.29
N TYR A 205 13.29 -0.95 -10.17
CA TYR A 205 14.20 -2.09 -9.99
C TYR A 205 15.28 -2.16 -11.07
N ARG A 206 15.83 -1.00 -11.47
CA ARG A 206 16.92 -0.93 -12.46
C ARG A 206 18.22 -1.54 -11.96
N THR A 207 18.47 -1.47 -10.65
CA THR A 207 19.67 -1.99 -9.99
C THR A 207 19.38 -3.11 -8.99
N GLU A 208 18.16 -3.16 -8.46
CA GLU A 208 17.72 -4.09 -7.43
C GLU A 208 16.91 -5.24 -8.04
N LYS A 209 16.85 -6.38 -7.33
CA LYS A 209 16.01 -7.50 -7.77
C LYS A 209 14.52 -7.17 -7.62
N ILE A 210 13.74 -7.52 -8.64
CA ILE A 210 12.27 -7.45 -8.57
C ILE A 210 11.80 -8.43 -7.48
N PRO A 211 11.01 -7.96 -6.48
CA PRO A 211 10.48 -8.83 -5.43
C PRO A 211 9.60 -9.94 -6.02
N VAL A 212 9.72 -11.16 -5.48
CA VAL A 212 9.03 -12.35 -6.00
C VAL A 212 7.50 -12.22 -6.01
N ASP A 213 6.95 -11.39 -5.13
CA ASP A 213 5.52 -11.12 -4.94
C ASP A 213 5.00 -9.93 -5.76
N SER A 214 5.83 -9.34 -6.63
CA SER A 214 5.46 -8.26 -7.55
C SER A 214 4.84 -8.82 -8.83
N VAL A 215 3.61 -9.29 -8.74
CA VAL A 215 2.92 -10.07 -9.80
C VAL A 215 2.66 -9.31 -11.09
N TYR A 216 2.73 -7.98 -11.08
CA TYR A 216 2.51 -7.12 -12.25
C TYR A 216 3.80 -6.64 -12.93
N TYR A 217 4.96 -7.18 -12.55
CA TYR A 217 6.24 -6.89 -13.20
C TYR A 217 6.70 -8.07 -14.05
N VAL A 218 7.16 -7.79 -15.26
CA VAL A 218 7.80 -8.80 -16.11
C VAL A 218 9.19 -9.10 -15.53
N ARG A 219 9.42 -10.36 -15.17
CA ARG A 219 10.74 -10.82 -14.72
C ARG A 219 11.68 -10.82 -15.93
N ARG A 220 12.80 -10.11 -15.82
CA ARG A 220 13.87 -10.08 -16.82
C ARG A 220 14.88 -11.19 -16.55
#